data_AF-A0AAP8N7B4-F1
#
_entry.id   AF-A0AAP8N7B4-F1
#
_cell.length_a   1.000
_cell.length_b   1.000
_cell.length_c   1.000
_cell.angle_alpha   90.00
_cell.angle_beta   90.00
_cell.angle_gamma   90.00
#
_symmetry.space_group_name_H-M   'P 1'
#
loop_
_entity.id
_entity.type
_entity.pdbx_description
1 polymer ?
#
loop_
_entity_poly.entity_id
_entity_poly.type
_entity_poly.pdbx_seq_one_letter_code
_entity_poly.pdbx_strand_id
1 'polypeptide(L)'
;MKTIHVSLKQTNSGRHKPKTFEDCLFQYSPMVKSLIKTLRIYKNFEDYYQVGLVALWQAYEHFKEEKGSFSNHAYTTVRGHLLNE
;
A
#
# COMPACT_ATOMS: atom_id res chain seq x y z
N MET A 1 -27.25 23.10 6.10
CA MET A 1 -27.32 21.63 6.32
C MET A 1 -25.91 21.07 6.21
N LYS A 2 -25.36 20.58 7.33
CA LYS A 2 -23.99 20.04 7.39
C LYS A 2 -24.01 18.61 6.84
N THR A 3 -23.23 18.33 5.80
CA THR A 3 -22.83 16.94 5.50
C THR A 3 -21.32 16.87 5.65
N ILE A 4 -20.92 16.40 6.83
CA ILE A 4 -19.56 16.20 7.27
C ILE A 4 -19.05 14.92 6.60
N HIS A 5 -18.27 15.03 5.51
CA HIS A 5 -17.45 13.92 5.03
C HIS A 5 -16.14 13.82 5.83
N VAL A 6 -16.28 13.65 7.14
CA VAL A 6 -15.17 13.29 8.04
C VAL A 6 -15.67 12.15 8.92
N SER A 7 -15.46 10.92 8.44
CA SER A 7 -15.79 9.67 9.11
C SER A 7 -14.99 8.58 8.39
N LEU A 8 -14.03 7.84 8.95
CA LEU A 8 -13.50 7.66 10.29
C LEU A 8 -12.00 7.37 10.12
N LYS A 9 -11.15 7.83 11.06
CA LYS A 9 -9.87 7.14 11.28
C LYS A 9 -10.21 5.76 11.85
N GLN A 10 -10.53 4.80 10.99
CA GLN A 10 -10.51 3.40 11.40
C GLN A 10 -9.07 3.10 11.76
N THR A 11 -8.85 2.76 13.03
CA THR A 11 -7.64 2.08 13.48
C THR A 11 -7.64 0.69 12.85
N ASN A 12 -7.39 0.62 11.55
CA ASN A 12 -7.18 -0.66 10.89
C ASN A 12 -5.82 -1.15 11.35
N SER A 13 -5.79 -2.23 12.14
CA SER A 13 -4.58 -2.98 12.51
C SER A 13 -3.86 -3.58 11.29
N GLY A 14 -4.15 -3.10 10.07
CA GLY A 14 -3.69 -3.61 8.79
C GLY A 14 -4.19 -5.01 8.46
N ARG A 15 -5.09 -5.57 9.29
CA ARG A 15 -5.47 -6.98 9.20
C ARG A 15 -6.26 -7.30 7.93
N HIS A 16 -7.24 -6.47 7.60
CA HIS A 16 -8.17 -6.73 6.50
C HIS A 16 -7.83 -5.89 5.26
N LYS A 17 -8.16 -6.42 4.08
CA LYS A 17 -8.05 -5.72 2.80
C LYS A 17 -9.03 -4.53 2.76
N PRO A 18 -8.60 -3.33 2.31
CA PRO A 18 -9.49 -2.19 2.13
C PRO A 18 -10.65 -2.50 1.15
N LYS A 19 -11.80 -1.85 1.36
CA LYS A 19 -13.01 -2.13 0.57
C LYS A 19 -12.85 -1.80 -0.91
N THR A 20 -12.15 -0.72 -1.22
CA THR A 20 -11.81 -0.32 -2.59
C THR A 20 -10.30 -0.17 -2.74
N PHE A 21 -9.83 -0.14 -3.99
CA PHE A 21 -8.42 0.12 -4.24
C PHE A 21 -8.06 1.58 -3.95
N GLU A 22 -8.97 2.53 -4.13
CA GLU A 22 -8.75 3.94 -3.77
C GLU A 22 -8.47 4.08 -2.27
N ASP A 23 -9.23 3.37 -1.43
CA ASP A 23 -8.98 3.32 0.02
C ASP A 23 -7.62 2.68 0.32
N CYS A 24 -7.25 1.65 -0.42
CA CYS A 24 -5.94 1.00 -0.31
C CYS A 24 -4.80 1.95 -0.70
N LEU A 25 -4.94 2.65 -1.83
CA LEU A 25 -3.96 3.59 -2.33
C LEU A 25 -3.77 4.76 -1.36
N PHE A 26 -4.87 5.30 -0.83
CA PHE A 26 -4.83 6.35 0.17
C PHE A 26 -4.12 5.90 1.46
N GLN A 27 -4.43 4.69 1.95
CA GLN A 27 -3.86 4.17 3.20
C GLN A 27 -2.39 3.75 3.07
N TYR A 28 -1.99 3.14 1.94
CA TYR A 28 -0.70 2.46 1.82
C TYR A 28 0.30 3.15 0.89
N SER A 29 -0.07 4.18 0.12
CA SER A 29 0.93 4.96 -0.65
C SER A 29 2.05 5.58 0.21
N PRO A 30 1.84 6.01 1.48
CA PRO A 30 2.96 6.44 2.34
C PRO A 30 3.96 5.32 2.64
N MET A 31 3.49 4.06 2.73
CA MET A 31 4.36 2.89 2.92
C MET A 31 5.26 2.68 1.71
N VAL A 32 4.75 2.86 0.49
CA VAL A 32 5.54 2.77 -0.75
C VAL A 32 6.67 3.80 -0.75
N LYS A 33 6.35 5.08 -0.45
CA LYS A 33 7.35 6.16 -0.37
C LYS A 33 8.40 5.89 0.72
N SER A 34 7.96 5.36 1.86
CA SER A 34 8.84 4.96 2.96
C SER A 34 9.81 3.86 2.53
N LEU A 35 9.32 2.81 1.85
CA LEU A 35 10.15 1.73 1.33
C LEU A 35 11.21 2.22 0.35
N ILE A 36 10.85 3.07 -0.62
CA ILE A 36 11.80 3.66 -1.58
C ILE A 36 12.92 4.42 -0.84
N LYS A 37 12.55 5.23 0.17
CA LYS A 37 13.51 5.95 1.00
C LYS A 37 14.40 5.02 1.82
N THR A 38 13.84 3.99 2.44
CA THR A 38 14.57 3.01 3.25
C THR A 38 15.51 2.16 2.41
N LEU A 39 15.12 1.83 1.18
CA LEU A 39 15.95 1.12 0.20
C LEU A 39 17.01 2.03 -0.45
N ARG A 40 17.05 3.32 -0.10
CA ARG A 40 18.02 4.31 -0.61
C ARG A 40 17.98 4.49 -2.12
N ILE A 41 16.79 4.32 -2.71
CA ILE A 41 16.55 4.58 -4.13
C ILE A 41 16.35 6.09 -4.30
N TYR A 42 17.42 6.79 -4.67
CA TYR A 42 17.43 8.25 -4.79
C TYR A 42 17.32 8.77 -6.23
N LYS A 43 17.57 7.91 -7.23
CA LYS A 43 17.36 8.21 -8.65
C LYS A 43 16.03 7.59 -9.08
N ASN A 44 15.39 8.20 -10.09
CA ASN A 44 14.14 7.69 -10.69
C ASN A 44 13.03 7.44 -9.66
N PHE A 45 12.91 8.31 -8.66
CA PHE A 45 11.94 8.14 -7.57
C PHE A 45 10.51 7.93 -8.09
N GLU A 46 10.09 8.69 -9.10
CA GLU A 46 8.77 8.58 -9.68
C GLU A 46 8.55 7.21 -10.36
N ASP A 47 9.54 6.69 -11.09
CA ASP A 47 9.44 5.38 -11.73
C ASP A 47 9.28 4.27 -10.69
N TYR A 48 10.13 4.27 -9.66
CA TYR A 48 10.01 3.32 -8.55
C TYR A 48 8.72 3.50 -7.75
N TYR A 49 8.21 4.73 -7.64
CA TYR A 49 6.90 4.97 -7.03
C TYR A 49 5.80 4.30 -7.85
N GLN A 50 5.81 4.42 -9.18
CA GLN A 50 4.86 3.71 -10.04
C GLN A 50 4.98 2.19 -9.90
N VAL A 51 6.20 1.64 -9.90
CA VAL A 51 6.45 0.20 -9.67
C VAL A 51 5.85 -0.24 -8.33
N GLY A 52 6.05 0.56 -7.28
CA GLY A 52 5.48 0.30 -5.97
C GLY A 52 3.94 0.39 -5.95
N LEU A 53 3.33 1.30 -6.70
CA LEU A 53 1.87 1.39 -6.83
C LEU A 53 1.28 0.20 -7.60
N VAL A 54 1.94 -0.25 -8.66
CA VAL A 54 1.56 -1.45 -9.42
C VAL A 54 1.66 -2.69 -8.53
N ALA A 55 2.74 -2.81 -7.75
CA ALA A 55 2.90 -3.90 -6.79
C ALA A 55 1.83 -3.86 -5.68
N LEU A 56 1.43 -2.66 -5.24
CA LEU A 56 0.34 -2.48 -4.27
C LEU A 56 -1.01 -2.91 -4.86
N TRP A 57 -1.28 -2.61 -6.13
CA TRP A 57 -2.45 -3.12 -6.85
C TRP A 57 -2.44 -4.65 -6.94
N GLN A 58 -1.30 -5.25 -7.26
CA GLN A 58 -1.18 -6.71 -7.30
C GLN A 58 -1.42 -7.34 -5.93
N ALA A 59 -0.87 -6.76 -4.85
CA ALA A 59 -1.13 -7.21 -3.49
C ALA A 59 -2.63 -7.06 -3.12
N TYR A 60 -3.28 -6.00 -3.58
CA TYR A 60 -4.72 -5.81 -3.43
C TYR A 60 -5.49 -6.95 -4.10
N GLU A 61 -5.26 -7.20 -5.39
CA GLU A 61 -6.01 -8.20 -6.17
C GLU A 61 -5.80 -9.64 -5.69
N HIS A 62 -4.59 -10.00 -5.27
CA HIS A 62 -4.24 -11.39 -4.96
C HIS A 62 -4.27 -11.73 -3.46
N PHE A 63 -4.68 -10.79 -2.60
CA PHE A 63 -4.73 -11.02 -1.17
C PHE A 63 -5.71 -12.14 -0.82
N LYS A 64 -5.25 -12.99 0.11
CA LYS A 64 -5.97 -14.15 0.63
C LYS A 64 -5.98 -14.04 2.15
N GLU A 65 -7.15 -13.81 2.72
CA GLU A 65 -7.32 -13.50 4.15
C GLU A 65 -6.83 -14.65 5.06
N GLU A 66 -6.92 -15.90 4.59
CA GLU A 66 -6.41 -17.07 5.29
C GLU A 66 -4.88 -17.10 5.45
N LYS A 67 -4.15 -16.28 4.68
CA LYS A 67 -2.68 -16.23 4.70
C LYS A 67 -2.10 -15.17 5.66
N GLY A 68 -2.94 -14.39 6.34
CA GLY A 68 -2.50 -13.41 7.35
C GLY A 68 -3.06 -12.00 7.11
N SER A 69 -2.34 -10.97 7.57
CA SER A 69 -2.79 -9.59 7.45
C SER A 69 -2.51 -8.99 6.07
N PHE A 70 -3.43 -8.16 5.60
CA PHE A 70 -3.26 -7.39 4.37
C PHE A 70 -2.02 -6.50 4.42
N SER A 71 -1.78 -5.81 5.54
CA SER A 71 -0.63 -4.92 5.70
C SER A 71 0.71 -5.62 5.52
N ASN A 72 0.85 -6.83 6.06
CA ASN A 72 2.08 -7.61 5.91
C ASN A 72 2.23 -8.11 4.47
N HIS A 73 1.13 -8.57 3.85
CA HIS A 73 1.13 -8.99 2.45
C HIS A 73 1.48 -7.83 1.50
N ALA A 74 0.88 -6.67 1.67
CA ALA A 74 1.16 -5.47 0.89
C ALA A 74 2.61 -5.01 1.07
N TYR A 75 3.11 -4.95 2.31
CA TYR A 75 4.49 -4.57 2.60
C TYR A 75 5.50 -5.50 1.92
N THR A 76 5.33 -6.81 2.10
CA THR A 76 6.24 -7.82 1.54
C THR A 76 6.22 -7.83 0.01
N THR A 77 5.04 -7.73 -0.60
CA THR A 77 4.88 -7.68 -2.06
C THR A 77 5.52 -6.43 -2.65
N VAL A 78 5.18 -5.24 -2.14
CA VAL A 78 5.75 -3.96 -2.62
C VAL A 78 7.27 -3.94 -2.45
N ARG A 79 7.77 -4.33 -1.28
CA ARG A 79 9.23 -4.36 -1.03
C ARG A 79 9.94 -5.33 -1.97
N GLY A 80 9.35 -6.48 -2.26
CA GLY A 80 9.90 -7.46 -3.20
C GLY A 80 10.03 -6.89 -4.62
N HIS A 81 8.99 -6.22 -5.12
CA HIS A 81 9.03 -5.58 -6.43
C HIS A 81 10.09 -4.47 -6.50
N LEU A 82 10.14 -3.58 -5.50
CA LEU A 82 11.13 -2.50 -5.46
C LEU A 82 12.58 -2.99 -5.40
N LEU A 83 12.84 -4.21 -4.92
CA LEU A 83 14.17 -4.80 -4.87
C LEU A 83 14.58 -5.50 -6.18
N ASN A 84 13.61 -5.83 -7.02
CA ASN A 84 13.81 -6.58 -8.28
C ASN A 84 13.76 -5.68 -9.52
N GLU A 85 13.55 -4.38 -9.34
CA GLU A 85 13.57 -3.35 -10.39
C GLU A 85 14.94 -2.68 -10.47
#